data_AF-A0A5B9QIB1-F1
#
_entry.id   AF-A0A5B9QIB1-F1
#
_cell.length_a   1.000
_cell.length_b   1.000
_cell.length_c   1.000
_cell.angle_alpha   90.00
_cell.angle_beta   90.00
_cell.angle_gamma   90.00
#
_symmetry.space_group_name_H-M   'P 1'
#
loop_
_entity.id
_entity.type
_entity.pdbx_description
1 polymer ?
#
loop_
_entity_poly.entity_id
_entity_poly.type
_entity_poly.pdbx_seq_one_letter_code
_entity_poly.pdbx_strand_id
1 'polypeptide(L)'
;MSSELTSNDLDLMNVSVTCVTQFTSSFAKRYWQVSSIAAKRRLEKLERKGLLRSRSVLAATPPPIHGPLCVFKPEQEIPHTAGRVSYQARQRWKSIPVVVNRVYFATDLGRGLLGRPPIKPPRDIQATHDLGLSDVYLAYRQRWPKLTARCWLNESEYAHHRGHCVKVEDAMLCRNHQVLLMVDYAGAYRPDRVKDLMCHAQEHNVPIAIY
;
A
#
# COMPACT_ATOMS: atom_id res chain seq x y z
N MET A 1 16.78 29.40 7.56
CA MET A 1 16.26 29.40 6.17
C MET A 1 15.04 28.49 6.11
N SER A 2 13.85 29.04 5.93
CA SER A 2 12.63 28.26 5.68
C SER A 2 12.80 27.53 4.35
N SER A 3 13.15 26.24 4.38
CA SER A 3 13.17 25.45 3.14
C SER A 3 11.74 25.06 2.81
N GLU A 4 11.22 25.72 1.78
CA GLU A 4 9.92 25.48 1.18
C GLU A 4 9.77 23.99 0.79
N LEU A 5 8.55 23.47 0.79
CA LEU A 5 8.29 22.10 0.34
C LEU A 5 8.49 22.03 -1.18
N THR A 6 9.18 21.00 -1.66
CA THR A 6 9.33 20.79 -3.10
C THR A 6 8.09 20.09 -3.68
N SER A 7 7.92 20.13 -5.00
CA SER A 7 6.87 19.34 -5.68
C SER A 7 6.97 17.85 -5.36
N ASN A 8 8.20 17.31 -5.26
CA ASN A 8 8.45 15.92 -4.88
C ASN A 8 8.09 15.61 -3.42
N ASP A 9 8.18 16.59 -2.53
CA ASP A 9 7.76 16.45 -1.14
C ASP A 9 6.23 16.38 -1.06
N LEU A 10 5.54 17.28 -1.77
CA LEU A 10 4.07 17.30 -1.87
C LEU A 10 3.52 16.04 -2.55
N ASP A 11 4.21 15.53 -3.57
CA ASP A 11 3.86 14.30 -4.25
C ASP A 11 3.98 13.07 -3.33
N LEU A 12 5.07 12.96 -2.56
CA LEU A 12 5.17 11.90 -1.53
C LEU A 12 4.08 12.07 -0.46
N MET A 13 3.78 13.30 -0.05
CA MET A 13 2.68 13.55 0.90
C MET A 13 1.37 13.03 0.33
N ASN A 14 1.04 13.33 -0.92
CA ASN A 14 -0.16 12.80 -1.58
C ASN A 14 -0.16 11.27 -1.56
N VAL A 15 0.93 10.62 -1.94
CA VAL A 15 1.08 9.16 -1.90
C VAL A 15 0.87 8.59 -0.51
N SER A 16 1.46 9.18 0.53
CA SER A 16 1.32 8.73 1.93
C SER A 16 -0.06 8.98 2.53
N VAL A 17 -0.88 9.78 1.88
CA VAL A 17 -2.24 10.08 2.29
C VAL A 17 -3.23 9.18 1.53
N THR A 18 -3.00 8.97 0.23
CA THR A 18 -3.99 8.32 -0.64
C THR A 18 -3.65 6.90 -1.09
N CYS A 19 -2.37 6.53 -1.07
CA CYS A 19 -1.91 5.30 -1.71
C CYS A 19 -1.28 4.31 -0.74
N VAL A 20 -0.52 4.81 0.23
CA VAL A 20 0.21 3.98 1.21
C VAL A 20 -0.02 4.49 2.62
N THR A 21 -0.27 3.57 3.55
CA THR A 21 -0.63 3.90 4.94
C THR A 21 0.62 4.09 5.82
N GLN A 22 1.64 3.24 5.65
CA GLN A 22 2.93 3.31 6.35
C GLN A 22 4.06 2.94 5.41
N PHE A 23 5.20 3.64 5.48
CA PHE A 23 6.36 3.35 4.63
C PHE A 23 7.69 3.59 5.36
N THR A 24 8.81 3.09 4.82
CA THR A 24 10.15 3.26 5.41
C THR A 24 11.00 4.31 4.68
N SER A 25 12.17 4.66 5.24
CA SER A 25 13.16 5.46 4.50
C SER A 25 13.65 4.77 3.22
N SER A 26 13.64 3.43 3.18
CA SER A 26 14.00 2.67 1.97
C SER A 26 12.96 2.81 0.87
N PHE A 27 11.66 2.86 1.24
CA PHE A 27 10.59 3.22 0.31
C PHE A 27 10.83 4.63 -0.24
N ALA A 28 11.04 5.63 0.62
CA ALA A 28 11.24 7.02 0.19
C ALA A 28 12.48 7.19 -0.70
N LYS A 29 13.57 6.47 -0.39
CA LYS A 29 14.77 6.38 -1.22
C LYS A 29 14.43 5.90 -2.63
N ARG A 30 13.69 4.80 -2.77
CA ARG A 30 13.27 4.25 -4.06
C ARG A 30 12.27 5.17 -4.77
N TYR A 31 11.37 5.79 -4.02
CA TYR A 31 10.35 6.70 -4.52
C TYR A 31 10.96 7.92 -5.21
N TRP A 32 11.87 8.61 -4.51
CA TRP A 32 12.56 9.81 -4.99
C TRP A 32 13.79 9.51 -5.84
N GLN A 33 14.24 8.24 -5.91
CA GLN A 33 15.47 7.83 -6.59
C GLN A 33 16.71 8.61 -6.12
N VAL A 34 16.86 8.75 -4.80
CA VAL A 34 17.96 9.48 -4.17
C VAL A 34 18.81 8.57 -3.28
N SER A 35 19.90 9.09 -2.73
CA SER A 35 20.69 8.38 -1.72
C SER A 35 19.90 8.18 -0.41
N SER A 36 20.28 7.17 0.37
CA SER A 36 19.65 6.91 1.68
C SER A 36 19.75 8.12 2.62
N ILE A 37 20.87 8.86 2.57
CA ILE A 37 21.09 10.06 3.38
C ILE A 37 20.13 11.18 2.95
N ALA A 38 19.99 11.41 1.65
CA ALA A 38 19.08 12.43 1.12
C ALA A 38 17.62 12.11 1.47
N ALA A 39 17.19 10.85 1.34
CA ALA A 39 15.85 10.42 1.71
C ALA A 39 15.58 10.65 3.21
N LYS A 40 16.49 10.23 4.09
CA LYS A 40 16.36 10.46 5.54
C LYS A 40 16.25 11.95 5.89
N ARG A 41 17.14 12.79 5.34
CA ARG A 41 17.10 14.25 5.57
C ARG A 41 15.78 14.89 5.12
N ARG A 42 15.22 14.43 3.99
CA ARG A 42 13.91 14.90 3.51
C ARG A 42 12.77 14.46 4.43
N LEU A 43 12.77 13.19 4.86
CA LEU A 43 11.76 12.70 5.82
C LEU A 43 11.83 13.45 7.15
N GLU A 44 13.02 13.66 7.70
CA GLU A 44 13.22 14.46 8.93
C GLU A 44 12.71 15.90 8.77
N LYS A 45 12.86 16.50 7.58
CA LYS A 45 12.29 17.82 7.27
C LYS A 45 10.76 17.78 7.31
N LEU A 46 10.13 16.76 6.73
CA LEU A 46 8.68 16.60 6.76
C LEU A 46 8.15 16.34 8.17
N GLU A 47 8.88 15.56 8.97
CA GLU A 47 8.55 15.34 10.39
C GLU A 47 8.69 16.63 11.22
N ARG A 48 9.77 17.41 11.05
CA ARG A 48 9.94 18.70 11.74
C ARG A 48 8.84 19.71 11.39
N LYS A 49 8.28 19.63 10.18
CA LYS A 49 7.11 20.42 9.77
C LYS A 49 5.79 19.83 10.26
N GLY A 50 5.82 18.70 10.97
CA GLY A 50 4.64 18.02 11.49
C GLY A 50 3.78 17.34 10.43
N LEU A 51 4.23 17.23 9.18
CA LEU A 51 3.47 16.64 8.07
C LEU A 51 3.50 15.11 8.08
N LEU A 52 4.63 14.56 8.52
CA LEU A 52 4.80 13.14 8.80
C LEU A 52 5.03 12.93 10.29
N ARG A 53 4.72 11.72 10.75
CA ARG A 53 5.16 11.19 12.04
C ARG A 53 5.87 9.87 11.79
N SER A 54 6.90 9.59 12.58
CA SER A 54 7.53 8.28 12.61
C SER A 54 7.48 7.62 13.98
N ARG A 55 7.63 6.29 13.97
CA ARG A 55 7.78 5.45 15.16
C ARG A 55 8.55 4.18 14.80
N SER A 56 9.08 3.52 15.81
CA SER A 56 9.71 2.20 15.66
C SER A 56 8.66 1.10 15.87
N VAL A 57 8.58 0.16 14.93
CA VAL A 57 7.67 -0.99 14.98
C VAL A 57 8.42 -2.27 14.69
N LEU A 58 7.98 -3.38 15.27
CA LEU A 58 8.43 -4.71 14.86
C LEU A 58 7.67 -5.13 13.60
N ALA A 59 8.38 -5.26 12.49
CA ALA A 59 7.79 -5.66 11.23
C ALA A 59 8.79 -6.50 10.41
N ALA A 60 8.27 -7.52 9.73
CA ALA A 60 8.96 -8.10 8.59
C ALA A 60 8.85 -7.15 7.39
N THR A 61 9.97 -6.91 6.71
CA THR A 61 9.99 -6.14 5.44
C THR A 61 10.06 -7.14 4.30
N PRO A 62 9.06 -7.19 3.41
CA PRO A 62 9.04 -8.18 2.35
C PRO A 62 10.22 -8.00 1.39
N PRO A 63 10.70 -9.09 0.76
CA PRO A 63 11.63 -8.97 -0.35
C PRO A 63 10.98 -8.18 -1.49
N PRO A 64 11.79 -7.63 -2.42
CA PRO A 64 11.27 -6.96 -3.60
C PRO A 64 10.18 -7.79 -4.31
N ILE A 65 9.05 -7.15 -4.53
CA ILE A 65 7.90 -7.79 -5.18
C ILE A 65 8.09 -7.73 -6.70
N HIS A 66 8.24 -8.90 -7.33
CA HIS A 66 8.44 -9.01 -8.77
C HIS A 66 7.13 -9.03 -9.57
N GLY A 67 6.02 -9.41 -8.92
CA GLY A 67 4.71 -9.54 -9.54
C GLY A 67 3.70 -10.20 -8.59
N PRO A 68 2.43 -10.25 -8.99
CA PRO A 68 1.40 -10.92 -8.20
C PRO A 68 1.64 -12.43 -8.18
N LEU A 69 1.28 -13.09 -7.08
CA LEU A 69 1.21 -14.55 -7.01
C LEU A 69 0.12 -15.10 -7.93
N CYS A 70 -0.96 -14.34 -8.08
CA CYS A 70 -2.08 -14.68 -8.93
C CYS A 70 -2.78 -13.41 -9.41
N VAL A 71 -3.21 -13.42 -10.68
CA VAL A 71 -4.22 -12.49 -11.18
C VAL A 71 -5.43 -13.33 -11.56
N PHE A 72 -6.54 -13.09 -10.90
CA PHE A 72 -7.82 -13.77 -11.15
C PHE A 72 -8.77 -12.80 -11.84
N LYS A 73 -9.42 -13.28 -12.90
CA LYS A 73 -10.45 -12.53 -13.62
C LYS A 73 -11.85 -13.12 -13.34
N PRO A 74 -12.89 -12.28 -13.25
CA PRO A 74 -14.24 -12.71 -12.85
C PRO A 74 -14.83 -13.84 -13.71
N GLU A 75 -14.53 -13.84 -15.01
CA GLU A 75 -15.01 -14.84 -15.97
C GLU A 75 -14.36 -16.22 -15.82
N GLN A 76 -13.31 -16.34 -15.01
CA GLN A 76 -12.63 -17.61 -14.78
C GLN A 76 -13.36 -18.40 -13.69
N GLU A 77 -13.43 -19.71 -13.84
CA GLU A 77 -13.84 -20.58 -12.73
C GLU A 77 -12.86 -20.41 -11.56
N ILE A 78 -13.40 -20.35 -10.33
CA ILE A 78 -12.56 -20.25 -9.13
C ILE A 78 -11.65 -21.47 -9.09
N PRO A 79 -10.34 -21.30 -9.30
CA PRO A 79 -9.52 -22.46 -9.54
C PRO A 79 -9.23 -23.18 -8.22
N HIS A 80 -8.99 -24.49 -8.30
CA HIS A 80 -8.41 -25.25 -7.19
C HIS A 80 -7.01 -24.72 -6.75
N THR A 81 -6.45 -23.73 -7.47
CA THR A 81 -5.14 -23.12 -7.23
C THR A 81 -5.07 -22.22 -5.99
N ALA A 82 -6.19 -21.95 -5.29
CA ALA A 82 -6.16 -21.20 -4.04
C ALA A 82 -5.16 -21.79 -3.02
N GLY A 83 -5.01 -23.12 -2.99
CA GLY A 83 -4.01 -23.80 -2.17
C GLY A 83 -2.56 -23.46 -2.57
N ARG A 84 -2.28 -23.35 -3.87
CA ARG A 84 -0.97 -22.96 -4.40
C ARG A 84 -0.64 -21.52 -4.06
N VAL A 85 -1.59 -20.59 -4.25
CA VAL A 85 -1.41 -19.17 -3.90
C VAL A 85 -1.14 -19.00 -2.41
N SER A 86 -1.96 -19.64 -1.56
CA SER A 86 -1.76 -19.68 -0.11
C SER A 86 -0.38 -20.23 0.28
N TYR A 87 0.06 -21.32 -0.35
CA TYR A 87 1.39 -21.88 -0.12
C TYR A 87 2.50 -20.90 -0.50
N GLN A 88 2.43 -20.29 -1.70
CA GLN A 88 3.43 -19.32 -2.16
C GLN A 88 3.49 -18.08 -1.27
N ALA A 89 2.33 -17.56 -0.83
CA ALA A 89 2.25 -16.44 0.11
C ALA A 89 2.95 -16.80 1.42
N ARG A 90 2.66 -17.97 2.00
CA ARG A 90 3.36 -18.44 3.21
C ARG A 90 4.85 -18.64 3.00
N GLN A 91 5.28 -19.19 1.87
CA GLN A 91 6.71 -19.38 1.58
C GLN A 91 7.45 -18.04 1.50
N ARG A 92 6.81 -16.98 0.98
CA ARG A 92 7.40 -15.65 0.97
C ARG A 92 7.81 -15.22 2.37
N TRP A 93 6.97 -15.49 3.37
CA TRP A 93 7.18 -15.05 4.75
C TRP A 93 8.02 -15.99 5.61
N LYS A 94 8.17 -17.26 5.21
CA LYS A 94 8.75 -18.32 6.04
C LYS A 94 10.13 -18.01 6.63
N SER A 95 10.93 -17.20 5.94
CA SER A 95 12.32 -16.88 6.35
C SER A 95 12.60 -15.39 6.46
N ILE A 96 11.56 -14.54 6.49
CA ILE A 96 11.76 -13.09 6.63
C ILE A 96 11.79 -12.75 8.11
N PRO A 97 12.90 -12.19 8.63
CA PRO A 97 12.98 -11.82 10.03
C PRO A 97 12.08 -10.62 10.32
N VAL A 98 11.42 -10.66 11.48
CA VAL A 98 10.77 -9.49 12.06
C VAL A 98 11.84 -8.67 12.75
N VAL A 99 12.04 -7.43 12.29
CA VAL A 99 13.05 -6.51 12.83
C VAL A 99 12.42 -5.18 13.19
N VAL A 100 13.13 -4.39 14.00
CA VAL A 100 12.71 -3.02 14.31
C VAL A 100 12.86 -2.16 13.06
N ASN A 101 11.75 -1.61 12.57
CA ASN A 101 11.69 -0.70 11.45
C ASN A 101 11.21 0.67 11.91
N ARG A 102 11.85 1.73 11.44
CA ARG A 102 11.31 3.09 11.55
C ARG A 102 10.35 3.32 10.38
N VAL A 103 9.08 3.44 10.69
CA VAL A 103 8.01 3.70 9.72
C VAL A 103 7.54 5.14 9.80
N TYR A 104 7.07 5.67 8.69
CA TYR A 104 6.54 7.02 8.52
C TYR A 104 5.11 6.93 8.00
N PHE A 105 4.26 7.84 8.46
CA PHE A 105 2.88 7.99 8.02
C PHE A 105 2.45 9.46 8.10
N ALA A 106 1.46 9.84 7.29
CA ALA A 106 0.92 11.19 7.29
C ALA A 106 0.20 11.51 8.60
N THR A 107 0.43 12.71 9.13
CA THR A 107 -0.34 13.25 10.27
C THR A 107 -1.63 13.89 9.77
N ASP A 108 -2.53 14.25 10.69
CA ASP A 108 -3.71 15.05 10.36
C ASP A 108 -3.33 16.41 9.75
N LEU A 109 -2.21 17.02 10.18
CA LEU A 109 -1.68 18.23 9.54
C LEU A 109 -1.23 17.97 8.10
N GLY A 110 -0.53 16.85 7.86
CA GLY A 110 -0.11 16.42 6.53
C GLY A 110 -1.30 16.13 5.61
N ARG A 111 -2.37 15.54 6.13
CA ARG A 111 -3.64 15.31 5.42
C ARG A 111 -4.36 16.63 5.13
N GLY A 112 -4.42 17.53 6.11
CA GLY A 112 -5.03 18.86 5.98
C GLY A 112 -4.37 19.72 4.90
N LEU A 113 -3.03 19.61 4.73
CA LEU A 113 -2.30 20.26 3.63
C LEU A 113 -2.87 19.90 2.24
N LEU A 114 -3.48 18.71 2.11
CA LEU A 114 -4.06 18.19 0.88
C LEU A 114 -5.60 18.25 0.86
N GLY A 115 -6.20 18.97 1.81
CA GLY A 115 -7.66 19.07 1.94
C GLY A 115 -8.33 17.74 2.32
N ARG A 116 -7.60 16.81 2.96
CA ARG A 116 -8.13 15.50 3.37
C ARG A 116 -8.53 15.50 4.84
N PRO A 117 -9.62 14.79 5.21
CA PRO A 117 -10.07 14.71 6.60
C PRO A 117 -9.07 13.94 7.46
N PRO A 118 -9.07 14.16 8.79
CA PRO A 118 -8.25 13.40 9.72
C PRO A 118 -8.65 11.91 9.72
N ILE A 119 -7.70 11.03 10.01
CA ILE A 119 -7.94 9.58 10.12
C ILE A 119 -7.24 9.03 11.35
N LYS A 120 -7.68 7.85 11.81
CA LYS A 120 -6.96 7.15 12.87
C LYS A 120 -5.54 6.83 12.40
N PRO A 121 -4.52 7.00 13.25
CA PRO A 121 -3.17 6.62 12.90
C PRO A 121 -3.11 5.11 12.63
N PRO A 122 -2.18 4.65 11.76
CA PRO A 122 -2.05 3.24 11.45
C PRO A 122 -1.75 2.41 12.70
N ARG A 123 -2.07 1.11 12.69
CA ARG A 123 -1.80 0.21 13.82
C ARG A 123 -0.45 -0.48 13.65
N ASP A 124 0.30 -0.63 14.74
CA ASP A 124 1.64 -1.26 14.70
C ASP A 124 1.57 -2.72 14.23
N ILE A 125 0.53 -3.45 14.67
CA ILE A 125 0.31 -4.85 14.28
C ILE A 125 0.08 -5.03 12.77
N GLN A 126 -0.29 -3.97 12.04
CA GLN A 126 -0.48 -4.00 10.58
C GLN A 126 0.78 -3.56 9.83
N ALA A 127 1.87 -3.18 10.51
CA ALA A 127 3.03 -2.60 9.84
C ALA A 127 3.64 -3.53 8.78
N THR A 128 3.77 -4.84 9.03
CA THR A 128 4.27 -5.80 8.03
C THR A 128 3.42 -5.83 6.77
N HIS A 129 2.10 -5.77 6.95
CA HIS A 129 1.15 -5.72 5.84
C HIS A 129 1.29 -4.42 5.05
N ASP A 130 1.23 -3.27 5.74
CA ASP A 130 1.28 -1.95 5.10
C ASP A 130 2.61 -1.68 4.38
N LEU A 131 3.73 -2.17 4.94
CA LEU A 131 5.03 -2.07 4.31
C LEU A 131 5.09 -2.89 3.02
N GLY A 132 4.45 -4.06 2.99
CA GLY A 132 4.37 -4.86 1.77
C GLY A 132 3.47 -4.24 0.71
N LEU A 133 2.31 -3.72 1.10
CA LEU A 133 1.44 -2.97 0.19
C LEU A 133 2.15 -1.74 -0.39
N SER A 134 2.98 -1.07 0.41
CA SER A 134 3.84 0.03 -0.07
C SER A 134 4.84 -0.43 -1.14
N ASP A 135 5.42 -1.62 -0.99
CA ASP A 135 6.28 -2.20 -2.02
C ASP A 135 5.51 -2.61 -3.28
N VAL A 136 4.26 -3.08 -3.15
CA VAL A 136 3.37 -3.31 -4.29
C VAL A 136 3.14 -1.99 -5.02
N TYR A 137 2.80 -0.92 -4.31
CA TYR A 137 2.63 0.41 -4.89
C TYR A 137 3.87 0.86 -5.68
N LEU A 138 5.08 0.67 -5.14
CA LEU A 138 6.33 0.99 -5.87
C LEU A 138 6.49 0.15 -7.14
N ALA A 139 6.17 -1.14 -7.10
CA ALA A 139 6.22 -2.01 -8.28
C ALA A 139 5.25 -1.53 -9.37
N TYR A 140 4.02 -1.14 -8.99
CA TYR A 140 3.05 -0.54 -9.91
C TYR A 140 3.51 0.81 -10.44
N ARG A 141 4.06 1.69 -9.59
CA ARG A 141 4.55 3.00 -10.01
C ARG A 141 5.71 2.88 -10.99
N GLN A 142 6.60 1.90 -10.79
CA GLN A 142 7.73 1.66 -11.70
C GLN A 142 7.25 1.11 -13.04
N ARG A 143 6.29 0.17 -13.04
CA ARG A 143 5.82 -0.50 -14.26
C ARG A 143 4.82 0.33 -15.05
N TRP A 144 3.92 1.05 -14.37
CA TRP A 144 2.82 1.81 -14.97
C TRP A 144 2.64 3.19 -14.30
N PRO A 145 3.63 4.08 -14.37
CA PRO A 145 3.63 5.33 -13.58
C PRO A 145 2.39 6.20 -13.78
N LYS A 146 1.94 6.36 -15.04
CA LYS A 146 0.77 7.19 -15.38
C LYS A 146 -0.56 6.60 -14.84
N LEU A 147 -0.68 5.28 -14.84
CA LEU A 147 -1.88 4.58 -14.35
C LEU A 147 -1.92 4.68 -12.83
N THR A 148 -0.82 4.32 -12.18
CA THR A 148 -0.69 4.30 -10.71
C THR A 148 -0.92 5.68 -10.10
N ALA A 149 -0.31 6.73 -10.66
CA ALA A 149 -0.47 8.10 -10.17
C ALA A 149 -1.92 8.62 -10.25
N ARG A 150 -2.74 8.08 -11.16
CA ARG A 150 -4.10 8.56 -11.42
C ARG A 150 -5.19 7.69 -10.80
N CYS A 151 -4.91 6.40 -10.63
CA CYS A 151 -5.96 5.42 -10.32
C CYS A 151 -5.73 4.72 -8.99
N TRP A 152 -4.53 4.73 -8.41
CA TRP A 152 -4.28 3.99 -7.17
C TRP A 152 -4.98 4.66 -5.98
N LEU A 153 -5.75 3.88 -5.23
CA LEU A 153 -6.33 4.25 -3.95
C LEU A 153 -6.10 3.14 -2.94
N ASN A 154 -5.76 3.50 -1.70
CA ASN A 154 -5.79 2.57 -0.58
C ASN A 154 -7.23 2.31 -0.10
N GLU A 155 -7.39 1.28 0.72
CA GLU A 155 -8.66 0.90 1.35
C GLU A 155 -9.38 2.10 1.99
N SER A 156 -8.65 2.89 2.79
CA SER A 156 -9.22 3.98 3.59
C SER A 156 -9.78 5.12 2.76
N GLU A 157 -9.08 5.56 1.71
CA GLU A 157 -9.58 6.60 0.81
C GLU A 157 -10.78 6.11 -0.01
N TYR A 158 -10.76 4.86 -0.46
CA TYR A 158 -11.88 4.34 -1.22
C TYR A 158 -13.14 4.12 -0.37
N ALA A 159 -12.99 3.62 0.86
CA ALA A 159 -14.12 3.47 1.78
C ALA A 159 -14.84 4.81 2.03
N HIS A 160 -14.09 5.92 2.07
CA HIS A 160 -14.66 7.27 2.17
C HIS A 160 -15.54 7.66 0.98
N HIS A 161 -15.30 7.10 -0.21
CA HIS A 161 -16.03 7.43 -1.44
C HIS A 161 -17.31 6.59 -1.66
N ARG A 162 -17.45 5.42 -1.03
CA ARG A 162 -18.57 4.48 -1.27
C ARG A 162 -19.58 4.38 -0.13
N GLY A 163 -19.30 4.99 1.02
CA GLY A 163 -20.09 4.86 2.23
C GLY A 163 -19.58 3.73 3.15
N HIS A 164 -19.95 3.81 4.43
CA HIS A 164 -19.54 2.84 5.44
C HIS A 164 -20.08 1.43 5.13
N CYS A 165 -19.34 0.39 5.53
CA CYS A 165 -19.73 -1.03 5.48
C CYS A 165 -19.63 -1.77 4.12
N VAL A 166 -19.02 -1.19 3.09
CA VAL A 166 -18.66 -1.96 1.88
C VAL A 166 -17.32 -2.66 2.13
N LYS A 167 -17.21 -3.96 1.84
CA LYS A 167 -15.94 -4.68 1.89
C LYS A 167 -15.00 -4.10 0.84
N VAL A 168 -13.79 -3.76 1.24
CA VAL A 168 -12.76 -3.17 0.37
C VAL A 168 -11.50 -4.01 0.49
N GLU A 169 -10.82 -4.26 -0.63
CA GLU A 169 -9.51 -4.90 -0.61
C GLU A 169 -8.41 -3.88 -0.30
N ASP A 170 -7.18 -4.34 -0.05
CA ASP A 170 -6.11 -3.50 0.50
C ASP A 170 -5.81 -2.24 -0.34
N ALA A 171 -5.90 -2.37 -1.67
CA ALA A 171 -5.84 -1.25 -2.59
C ALA A 171 -6.60 -1.53 -3.90
N MET A 172 -6.87 -0.47 -4.67
CA MET A 172 -7.53 -0.58 -5.97
C MET A 172 -6.94 0.37 -6.99
N LEU A 173 -7.05 -0.01 -8.26
CA LEU A 173 -7.01 0.92 -9.37
C LEU A 173 -8.45 1.35 -9.69
N CYS A 174 -8.77 2.61 -9.41
CA CYS A 174 -10.07 3.21 -9.60
C CYS A 174 -9.98 4.39 -10.58
N ARG A 175 -10.87 4.45 -11.56
CA ARG A 175 -11.00 5.59 -12.47
C ARG A 175 -12.45 6.04 -12.51
N ASN A 176 -12.71 7.32 -12.23
CA ASN A 176 -14.07 7.88 -12.21
C ASN A 176 -15.04 7.04 -11.34
N HIS A 177 -14.60 6.63 -10.14
CA HIS A 177 -15.35 5.77 -9.21
C HIS A 177 -15.60 4.33 -9.68
N GLN A 178 -15.12 3.95 -10.86
CA GLN A 178 -15.13 2.57 -11.34
C GLN A 178 -13.83 1.86 -10.94
N VAL A 179 -13.95 0.76 -10.22
CA VAL A 179 -12.81 -0.11 -9.91
C VAL A 179 -12.44 -0.91 -11.15
N LEU A 180 -11.19 -0.78 -11.59
CA LEU A 180 -10.62 -1.47 -12.73
C LEU A 180 -9.87 -2.74 -12.31
N LEU A 181 -9.28 -2.73 -11.11
CA LEU A 181 -8.53 -3.83 -10.53
C LEU A 181 -8.54 -3.71 -9.01
N MET A 182 -8.82 -4.81 -8.33
CA MET A 182 -8.56 -4.97 -6.90
C MET A 182 -7.16 -5.51 -6.67
N VAL A 183 -6.52 -5.07 -5.60
CA VAL A 183 -5.19 -5.48 -5.19
C VAL A 183 -5.26 -5.89 -3.72
N ASP A 184 -4.87 -7.13 -3.45
CA ASP A 184 -4.75 -7.65 -2.08
C ASP A 184 -3.30 -8.11 -1.86
N TYR A 185 -2.77 -7.84 -0.67
CA TYR A 185 -1.43 -8.21 -0.26
C TYR A 185 -1.48 -9.40 0.71
N ALA A 186 -1.15 -10.58 0.19
CA ALA A 186 -1.27 -11.82 0.93
C ALA A 186 -0.15 -11.99 1.97
N GLY A 187 -0.58 -11.96 3.24
CA GLY A 187 0.21 -12.44 4.37
C GLY A 187 0.31 -13.98 4.41
N ALA A 188 0.10 -14.56 5.59
CA ALA A 188 0.02 -16.01 5.78
C ALA A 188 -1.40 -16.55 5.51
N TYR A 189 -2.03 -16.15 4.41
CA TYR A 189 -3.42 -16.54 4.12
C TYR A 189 -3.59 -18.04 3.99
N ARG A 190 -4.72 -18.51 4.50
CA ARG A 190 -5.21 -19.87 4.26
C ARG A 190 -5.92 -19.93 2.89
N PRO A 191 -6.06 -21.13 2.30
CA PRO A 191 -6.67 -21.27 0.96
C PRO A 191 -8.13 -20.79 0.88
N ASP A 192 -8.89 -20.89 1.95
CA ASP A 192 -10.25 -20.34 2.08
C ASP A 192 -10.26 -18.81 1.89
N ARG A 193 -9.40 -18.06 2.57
CA ARG A 193 -9.29 -16.60 2.38
C ARG A 193 -8.97 -16.23 0.94
N VAL A 194 -8.12 -17.00 0.26
CA VAL A 194 -7.81 -16.77 -1.17
C VAL A 194 -9.04 -17.02 -2.04
N LYS A 195 -9.86 -18.03 -1.72
CA LYS A 195 -11.13 -18.26 -2.43
C LYS A 195 -12.10 -17.11 -2.19
N ASP A 196 -12.23 -16.62 -0.96
CA ASP A 196 -13.14 -15.51 -0.65
C ASP A 196 -12.81 -14.24 -1.45
N LEU A 197 -11.52 -14.00 -1.70
CA LEU A 197 -11.07 -12.92 -2.57
C LEU A 197 -11.48 -13.13 -4.04
N MET A 198 -11.38 -14.37 -4.54
CA MET A 198 -11.82 -14.71 -5.90
C MET A 198 -13.34 -14.64 -6.03
N CYS A 199 -14.10 -15.14 -5.05
CA CYS A 199 -15.57 -14.99 -5.00
C CYS A 199 -15.97 -13.51 -5.05
N HIS A 200 -15.33 -12.67 -4.22
CA HIS A 200 -15.60 -11.23 -4.20
C HIS A 200 -15.28 -10.57 -5.56
N ALA A 201 -14.19 -10.98 -6.22
CA ALA A 201 -13.88 -10.55 -7.58
C ALA A 201 -14.96 -10.93 -8.61
N GLN A 202 -15.52 -12.14 -8.51
CA GLN A 202 -16.64 -12.57 -9.36
C GLN A 202 -17.92 -11.79 -9.07
N GLU A 203 -18.31 -11.67 -7.81
CA GLU A 203 -19.52 -10.95 -7.36
C GLU A 203 -19.55 -9.51 -7.84
N HIS A 204 -18.39 -8.84 -7.88
CA HIS A 204 -18.27 -7.45 -8.32
C HIS A 204 -17.86 -7.28 -9.79
N ASN A 205 -17.66 -8.38 -10.52
CA ASN A 205 -17.18 -8.39 -11.90
C ASN A 205 -15.94 -7.51 -12.11
N VAL A 206 -14.98 -7.61 -11.18
CA VAL A 206 -13.73 -6.83 -11.18
C VAL A 206 -12.56 -7.79 -10.95
N PRO A 207 -11.49 -7.75 -11.77
CA PRO A 207 -10.33 -8.63 -11.56
C PRO A 207 -9.62 -8.30 -10.25
N ILE A 208 -8.93 -9.30 -9.70
CA ILE A 208 -8.09 -9.14 -8.51
C ILE A 208 -6.67 -9.65 -8.74
N ALA A 209 -5.69 -8.86 -8.32
CA ALA A 209 -4.29 -9.24 -8.25
C ALA A 209 -3.91 -9.50 -6.79
N ILE A 210 -3.55 -10.74 -6.49
CA ILE A 210 -3.12 -11.16 -5.15
C ILE A 210 -1.60 -11.16 -5.14
N TYR A 211 -1.03 -10.29 -4.32
CA TYR A 211 0.40 -10.11 -4.16
C TYR A 211 0.94 -10.96 -3.06
#